data_AF-A0A9P4Q0D7-F1
#
_entry.id   AF-A0A9P4Q0D7-F1
#
_cell.length_a   1.000
_cell.length_b   1.000
_cell.length_c   1.000
_cell.angle_alpha   90.00
_cell.angle_beta   90.00
_cell.angle_gamma   90.00
#
_symmetry.space_group_name_H-M   'P 1'
#
loop_
_entity.id
_entity.type
_entity.pdbx_description
1 polymer ?
#
loop_
_entity_poly.entity_id
_entity_poly.type
_entity_poly.pdbx_seq_one_letter_code
_entity_poly.pdbx_strand_id
1 'polypeptide(L)'
;MATVSVAGGTGGLGRTIVDELVRQGKYKVLIFSRRASTIPKLKTVPVLHADYSNPAAMKKLLQEHSVDVVISALSLFDEDSAKAQMVLINAAIESGTVKRFVPSEFGVDYTQPGLADAHPGARWFNDAADMLRESKLEFTRVIFGQLTDHYGYPHCQSYMKQFTYFMDFVNRKAAVPGDGEASATFLHSADVAKYTVALLDEDKWPQFSAFASDRLTWNELVRLAEKVTGAKWDVTHDSLGQLRKGEVTFLQQPTGAGSYNMPEDAGRQMAAEFGIMAAEGIMDVSPVGLRNGEFPDVEPITVEKLIAQAWGKKN
;
A
#
# COMPACT_ATOMS: atom_id res chain seq x y z
N MET A 1 -21.81 4.83 17.24
CA MET A 1 -20.91 4.01 16.41
C MET A 1 -20.58 4.81 15.16
N ALA A 2 -19.32 5.15 14.96
CA ALA A 2 -18.91 5.93 13.78
C ALA A 2 -19.07 5.10 12.50
N THR A 3 -19.41 5.76 11.40
CA THR A 3 -19.50 5.12 10.07
C THR A 3 -18.21 5.33 9.31
N VAL A 4 -17.57 4.23 8.91
CA VAL A 4 -16.31 4.22 8.15
C VAL A 4 -16.61 3.72 6.74
N SER A 5 -16.30 4.52 5.72
CA SER A 5 -16.33 4.07 4.33
C SER A 5 -14.92 3.72 3.84
N VAL A 6 -14.80 2.63 3.10
CA VAL A 6 -13.55 2.22 2.44
C VAL A 6 -13.74 2.30 0.93
N ALA A 7 -13.20 3.36 0.32
CA ALA A 7 -13.16 3.50 -1.14
C ALA A 7 -12.09 2.56 -1.72
N GLY A 8 -12.47 1.77 -2.72
CA GLY A 8 -11.60 0.69 -3.20
C GLY A 8 -11.54 -0.52 -2.26
N GLY A 9 -12.51 -0.67 -1.34
CA GLY A 9 -12.59 -1.78 -0.38
C GLY A 9 -12.74 -3.18 -0.99
N THR A 10 -12.88 -3.29 -2.32
CA THR A 10 -12.84 -4.56 -3.06
C THR A 10 -11.45 -4.92 -3.60
N GLY A 11 -10.50 -3.98 -3.58
CA GLY A 11 -9.10 -4.18 -3.98
C GLY A 11 -8.28 -4.85 -2.89
N GLY A 12 -7.02 -5.19 -3.16
CA GLY A 12 -6.18 -5.98 -2.24
C GLY A 12 -6.11 -5.39 -0.83
N LEU A 13 -5.49 -4.21 -0.70
CA LEU A 13 -5.34 -3.56 0.60
C LEU A 13 -6.68 -3.11 1.19
N GLY A 14 -7.55 -2.51 0.37
CA GLY A 14 -8.88 -2.07 0.80
C GLY A 14 -9.71 -3.22 1.38
N ARG A 15 -9.64 -4.41 0.80
CA ARG A 15 -10.29 -5.61 1.32
C ARG A 15 -9.71 -6.04 2.66
N THR A 16 -8.38 -6.01 2.79
CA THR A 16 -7.72 -6.33 4.06
C THR A 16 -8.14 -5.36 5.17
N ILE A 17 -8.27 -4.06 4.88
CA ILE A 17 -8.77 -3.05 5.83
C ILE A 17 -10.22 -3.32 6.22
N VAL A 18 -11.08 -3.67 5.26
CA VAL A 18 -12.48 -4.01 5.54
C VAL A 18 -12.59 -5.25 6.44
N ASP A 19 -11.83 -6.30 6.14
CA ASP A 19 -11.83 -7.52 6.96
C ASP A 19 -11.43 -7.20 8.42
N GLU A 20 -10.45 -6.32 8.64
CA GLU A 20 -10.04 -5.87 9.97
C GLU A 20 -11.11 -5.01 10.67
N LEU A 21 -11.72 -4.05 9.97
CA LEU A 21 -12.82 -3.24 10.52
C LEU A 21 -13.99 -4.13 11.00
N VAL A 22 -14.35 -5.14 10.19
CA VAL A 22 -15.41 -6.10 10.53
C VAL A 22 -15.01 -6.96 11.71
N ARG A 23 -13.75 -7.44 11.75
CA ARG A 23 -13.22 -8.25 12.85
C ARG A 23 -13.31 -7.51 14.19
N GLN A 24 -12.98 -6.22 14.22
CA GLN A 24 -13.07 -5.42 15.45
C GLN A 24 -14.52 -5.13 15.87
N GLY A 25 -15.45 -5.01 14.93
CA GLY A 25 -16.88 -4.82 15.22
C GLY A 25 -17.23 -3.49 15.91
N LYS A 26 -16.29 -2.54 15.97
CA LYS A 26 -16.48 -1.21 16.60
C LYS A 26 -17.16 -0.18 15.70
N TYR A 27 -17.21 -0.44 14.40
CA TYR A 27 -17.56 0.53 13.36
C TYR A 27 -18.69 0.03 12.46
N LYS A 28 -19.51 0.96 11.95
CA LYS A 28 -20.40 0.67 10.82
C LYS A 28 -19.56 0.78 9.54
N VAL A 29 -19.38 -0.34 8.84
CA VAL A 29 -18.50 -0.41 7.66
C VAL A 29 -19.29 -0.32 6.37
N LEU A 30 -18.82 0.50 5.43
CA LEU A 30 -19.35 0.63 4.08
C LEU A 30 -18.20 0.51 3.07
N ILE A 31 -18.48 -0.10 1.92
CA ILE A 31 -17.51 -0.21 0.82
C ILE A 31 -17.97 0.66 -0.33
N PHE A 32 -17.10 1.54 -0.82
CA PHE A 32 -17.36 2.35 -2.00
C PHE A 32 -16.64 1.75 -3.20
N SER A 33 -17.40 1.41 -4.24
CA SER A 33 -16.91 0.77 -5.46
C SER A 33 -17.57 1.36 -6.70
N ARG A 34 -16.83 1.40 -7.82
CA ARG A 34 -17.39 1.80 -9.13
C ARG A 34 -18.53 0.88 -9.58
N ARG A 35 -18.58 -0.36 -9.09
CA ARG A 35 -19.68 -1.30 -9.35
C ARG A 35 -20.17 -1.87 -8.03
N ALA A 36 -21.46 -1.74 -7.77
CA ALA A 36 -22.10 -2.44 -6.66
C ALA A 36 -22.01 -3.95 -6.92
N SER A 37 -21.50 -4.70 -5.96
CA SER A 37 -21.35 -6.15 -6.06
C SER A 37 -21.35 -6.78 -4.68
N THR A 38 -21.62 -8.08 -4.59
CA THR A 38 -21.45 -8.82 -3.34
C THR A 38 -20.03 -9.36 -3.25
N ILE A 39 -19.36 -9.13 -2.13
CA ILE A 39 -18.03 -9.67 -1.89
C ILE A 39 -18.15 -11.03 -1.17
N PRO A 40 -17.53 -12.10 -1.69
CA PRO A 40 -17.47 -13.38 -0.99
C PRO A 40 -16.91 -13.20 0.43
N LYS A 41 -17.56 -13.83 1.42
CA LYS A 41 -17.26 -13.74 2.87
C LYS A 41 -17.58 -12.41 3.57
N LEU A 42 -18.01 -11.37 2.84
CA LEU A 42 -18.46 -10.08 3.41
C LEU A 42 -19.89 -9.73 2.98
N LYS A 43 -20.79 -10.73 3.00
CA LYS A 43 -22.18 -10.54 2.55
C LYS A 43 -22.97 -9.53 3.40
N THR A 44 -22.50 -9.25 4.61
CA THR A 44 -23.13 -8.32 5.56
C THR A 44 -22.64 -6.88 5.43
N VAL A 45 -21.57 -6.63 4.66
CA VAL A 45 -21.03 -5.27 4.46
C VAL A 45 -21.62 -4.68 3.18
N PRO A 46 -22.35 -3.55 3.24
CA PRO A 46 -22.90 -2.91 2.05
C PRO A 46 -21.81 -2.44 1.10
N VAL A 47 -21.93 -2.82 -0.18
CA VAL A 47 -21.11 -2.28 -1.28
C VAL A 47 -21.96 -1.29 -2.05
N LEU A 48 -21.60 -0.02 -1.93
CA LEU A 48 -22.33 1.10 -2.48
C LEU A 48 -21.64 1.57 -3.76
N HIS A 49 -22.46 1.92 -4.76
CA HIS A 49 -21.96 2.47 -6.01
C HIS A 49 -21.44 3.88 -5.78
N ALA A 50 -20.15 4.06 -6.03
CA ALA A 50 -19.47 5.35 -5.97
C ALA A 50 -19.16 5.83 -7.40
N ASP A 51 -19.81 6.92 -7.80
CA ASP A 51 -19.58 7.59 -9.07
C ASP A 51 -18.57 8.73 -8.89
N TYR A 52 -17.29 8.39 -9.01
CA TYR A 52 -16.19 9.35 -8.90
C TYR A 52 -16.13 10.39 -10.03
N SER A 53 -17.01 10.30 -11.04
CA SER A 53 -17.15 11.35 -12.06
C SER A 53 -18.16 12.44 -11.66
N ASN A 54 -18.92 12.23 -10.58
CA ASN A 54 -20.00 13.11 -10.16
C ASN A 54 -19.81 13.53 -8.68
N PRO A 55 -19.15 14.69 -8.43
CA PRO A 55 -18.91 15.19 -7.08
C PRO A 55 -20.18 15.38 -6.24
N ALA A 56 -21.29 15.79 -6.86
CA ALA A 56 -22.57 15.98 -6.18
C ALA A 56 -23.17 14.64 -5.72
N ALA A 57 -23.08 13.60 -6.55
CA ALA A 57 -23.51 12.25 -6.18
C ALA A 57 -22.65 11.69 -5.04
N MET A 58 -21.32 11.88 -5.10
CA MET A 58 -20.42 11.44 -4.02
C MET A 58 -20.70 12.15 -2.70
N LYS A 59 -20.91 13.47 -2.73
CA LYS A 59 -21.33 14.25 -1.55
C LYS A 59 -22.62 13.70 -0.96
N LYS A 60 -23.64 13.48 -1.80
CA LYS A 60 -24.93 12.93 -1.37
C LYS A 60 -24.79 11.55 -0.76
N LEU A 61 -23.99 10.67 -1.37
CA LEU A 61 -23.72 9.32 -0.86
C LEU A 61 -23.11 9.36 0.55
N LEU A 62 -22.12 10.24 0.77
CA LEU A 62 -21.51 10.43 2.10
C LEU A 62 -22.53 10.90 3.14
N GLN A 63 -23.40 11.85 2.76
CA GLN A 63 -24.44 12.41 3.63
C GLN A 63 -25.54 11.39 3.96
N GLU A 64 -26.09 10.70 2.96
CA GLU A 64 -27.15 9.70 3.12
C GLU A 64 -26.76 8.58 4.07
N HIS A 65 -25.48 8.23 4.10
CA HIS A 65 -24.95 7.19 4.98
C HIS A 65 -24.32 7.72 6.27
N SER A 66 -24.29 9.06 6.46
CA SER A 66 -23.71 9.74 7.62
C SER A 66 -22.28 9.26 7.90
N VAL A 67 -21.43 9.29 6.86
CA VAL A 67 -20.05 8.82 6.93
C VAL A 67 -19.21 9.76 7.80
N ASP A 68 -18.60 9.25 8.86
CA ASP A 68 -17.71 10.02 9.75
C ASP A 68 -16.25 9.99 9.27
N VAL A 69 -15.82 8.84 8.74
CA VAL A 69 -14.42 8.61 8.32
C VAL A 69 -14.39 7.97 6.93
N VAL A 70 -13.52 8.49 6.07
CA VAL A 70 -13.23 7.90 4.76
C VAL A 70 -11.82 7.35 4.74
N ILE A 71 -11.65 6.09 4.36
CA ILE A 71 -10.36 5.48 4.04
C ILE A 71 -10.35 5.22 2.53
N SER A 72 -9.47 5.92 1.81
CA SER A 72 -9.27 5.73 0.38
C SER A 72 -8.17 4.69 0.17
N ALA A 73 -8.53 3.55 -0.42
CA ALA A 73 -7.61 2.50 -0.90
C ALA A 73 -7.75 2.31 -2.41
N LEU A 74 -8.02 3.41 -3.14
CA LEU A 74 -8.06 3.43 -4.60
C LEU A 74 -6.67 3.18 -5.17
N SER A 75 -6.53 2.26 -6.12
CA SER A 75 -5.24 2.07 -6.79
C SER A 75 -4.97 3.22 -7.76
N LEU A 76 -3.97 4.05 -7.44
CA LEU A 76 -3.58 5.22 -8.23
C LEU A 76 -2.52 4.84 -9.25
N PHE A 77 -2.95 4.36 -10.41
CA PHE A 77 -2.05 3.95 -11.51
C PHE A 77 -2.10 4.91 -12.70
N ASP A 78 -3.08 5.82 -12.73
CA ASP A 78 -3.34 6.71 -13.85
C ASP A 78 -4.02 8.01 -13.40
N GLU A 79 -4.14 8.96 -14.33
CA GLU A 79 -4.80 10.25 -14.11
C GLU A 79 -6.27 10.12 -13.69
N ASP A 80 -6.97 9.11 -14.17
CA ASP A 80 -8.40 8.93 -13.87
C ASP A 80 -8.62 8.47 -12.43
N SER A 81 -7.78 7.56 -11.94
CA SER A 81 -7.78 7.13 -10.53
C SER A 81 -7.30 8.23 -9.59
N ALA A 82 -6.31 9.04 -9.99
CA ALA A 82 -5.91 10.23 -9.24
C ALA A 82 -7.05 11.25 -9.13
N LYS A 83 -7.71 11.58 -10.24
CA LYS A 83 -8.90 12.45 -10.26
C LYS A 83 -10.04 11.90 -9.41
N ALA A 84 -10.26 10.59 -9.43
CA ALA A 84 -11.30 9.95 -8.62
C ALA A 84 -11.07 10.18 -7.12
N GLN A 85 -9.81 10.11 -6.65
CA GLN A 85 -9.46 10.46 -5.28
C GLN A 85 -9.72 11.95 -4.99
N MET A 86 -9.33 12.86 -5.89
CA MET A 86 -9.58 14.30 -5.70
C MET A 86 -11.08 14.60 -5.59
N VAL A 87 -11.92 13.96 -6.42
CA VAL A 87 -13.38 14.08 -6.33
C VAL A 87 -13.90 13.57 -4.99
N LEU A 88 -13.38 12.44 -4.51
CA LEU A 88 -13.77 11.89 -3.21
C LEU A 88 -13.36 12.82 -2.05
N ILE A 89 -12.16 13.40 -2.08
CA ILE A 89 -11.68 14.36 -1.08
C ILE A 89 -12.59 15.60 -1.08
N ASN A 90 -12.82 16.20 -2.25
CA ASN A 90 -13.69 17.37 -2.36
C ASN A 90 -15.12 17.07 -1.88
N ALA A 91 -15.68 15.91 -2.22
CA ALA A 91 -16.97 15.48 -1.72
C ALA A 91 -16.99 15.30 -0.20
N ALA A 92 -15.92 14.77 0.40
CA ALA A 92 -15.78 14.64 1.84
C ALA A 92 -15.76 16.00 2.54
N ILE A 93 -14.95 16.94 2.05
CA ILE A 93 -14.86 18.33 2.55
C ILE A 93 -16.25 18.99 2.52
N GLU A 94 -16.94 18.86 1.40
CA GLU A 94 -18.25 19.49 1.17
C GLU A 94 -19.41 18.78 1.87
N SER A 95 -19.23 17.54 2.35
CA SER A 95 -20.33 16.73 2.90
C SER A 95 -20.87 17.28 4.22
N GLY A 96 -20.00 17.90 5.04
CA GLY A 96 -20.31 18.27 6.42
C GLY A 96 -20.51 17.08 7.39
N THR A 97 -20.37 15.84 6.90
CA THR A 97 -20.50 14.61 7.72
C THR A 97 -19.15 13.98 8.02
N VAL A 98 -18.26 13.97 7.03
CA VAL A 98 -16.91 13.43 7.17
C VAL A 98 -16.09 14.36 8.07
N LYS A 99 -15.41 13.76 9.04
CA LYS A 99 -14.52 14.44 10.00
C LYS A 99 -13.06 14.08 9.75
N ARG A 100 -12.83 12.83 9.33
CA ARG A 100 -11.48 12.29 9.14
C ARG A 100 -11.31 11.62 7.77
N PHE A 101 -10.11 11.73 7.21
CA PHE A 101 -9.78 11.17 5.89
C PHE A 101 -8.40 10.51 5.87
N VAL A 102 -8.31 9.29 5.34
CA VAL A 102 -7.03 8.63 5.01
C VAL A 102 -6.92 8.56 3.48
N PRO A 103 -6.02 9.33 2.84
CA PRO A 103 -5.81 9.25 1.40
C PRO A 103 -5.12 7.94 0.99
N SER A 104 -5.34 7.56 -0.27
CA SER A 104 -4.71 6.39 -0.88
C SER A 104 -3.27 6.72 -1.20
N GLU A 105 -2.40 6.42 -0.25
CA GLU A 105 -0.96 6.62 -0.38
C GLU A 105 -0.17 5.34 -0.09
N PHE A 106 -0.44 4.70 1.06
CA PHE A 106 -0.02 3.35 1.42
C PHE A 106 1.31 2.89 0.79
N GLY A 107 2.39 3.60 1.10
CA GLY A 107 3.69 3.39 0.47
C GLY A 107 4.79 4.16 1.20
N VAL A 108 5.35 5.16 0.54
CA VAL A 108 6.51 5.95 1.00
C VAL A 108 6.12 7.41 1.28
N ASP A 109 7.08 8.20 1.76
CA ASP A 109 6.94 9.65 1.79
C ASP A 109 7.17 10.25 0.38
N TYR A 110 6.08 10.64 -0.27
CA TYR A 110 6.12 11.22 -1.63
C TYR A 110 6.61 12.69 -1.67
N THR A 111 6.97 13.29 -0.54
CA THR A 111 7.46 14.69 -0.46
C THR A 111 8.97 14.82 -0.60
N GLN A 112 9.68 13.70 -0.70
CA GLN A 112 11.13 13.65 -0.88
C GLN A 112 11.57 14.48 -2.11
N PRO A 113 12.54 15.40 -1.96
CA PRO A 113 13.02 16.22 -3.07
C PRO A 113 13.52 15.37 -4.25
N GLY A 114 13.11 15.71 -5.47
CA GLY A 114 13.51 15.00 -6.70
C GLY A 114 12.73 13.71 -7.01
N LEU A 115 11.89 13.22 -6.08
CA LEU A 115 11.10 12.00 -6.32
C LEU A 115 10.12 12.15 -7.49
N ALA A 116 9.53 13.33 -7.68
CA ALA A 116 8.62 13.57 -8.80
C ALA A 116 9.29 13.46 -10.19
N ASP A 117 10.62 13.63 -10.26
CA ASP A 117 11.37 13.46 -11.51
C ASP A 117 11.56 11.96 -11.84
N ALA A 118 11.77 11.13 -10.82
CA ALA A 118 11.96 9.68 -10.95
C ALA A 118 10.63 8.91 -11.00
N HIS A 119 9.60 9.41 -10.31
CA HIS A 119 8.27 8.83 -10.23
C HIS A 119 7.22 9.94 -10.40
N PRO A 120 6.85 10.27 -11.65
CA PRO A 120 5.92 11.37 -11.93
C PRO A 120 4.57 11.24 -11.21
N GLY A 121 4.15 10.02 -10.86
CA GLY A 121 2.96 9.73 -10.07
C GLY A 121 3.00 10.29 -8.64
N ALA A 122 4.18 10.65 -8.12
CA ALA A 122 4.36 11.29 -6.81
C ALA A 122 3.48 12.54 -6.64
N ARG A 123 3.24 13.28 -7.74
CA ARG A 123 2.38 14.47 -7.75
C ARG A 123 0.95 14.16 -7.27
N TRP A 124 0.40 13.01 -7.66
CA TRP A 124 -0.99 12.67 -7.34
C TRP A 124 -1.22 12.51 -5.83
N PHE A 125 -0.21 12.01 -5.11
CA PHE A 125 -0.24 11.88 -3.66
C PHE A 125 -0.09 13.25 -2.97
N ASN A 126 0.83 14.08 -3.48
CA ASN A 126 1.07 15.41 -2.94
C ASN A 126 -0.13 16.35 -3.17
N ASP A 127 -0.74 16.34 -4.36
CA ASP A 127 -1.96 17.13 -4.67
C ASP A 127 -3.12 16.77 -3.73
N ALA A 128 -3.30 15.48 -3.44
CA ALA A 128 -4.30 14.99 -2.49
C ALA A 128 -4.02 15.47 -1.06
N ALA A 129 -2.76 15.39 -0.62
CA ALA A 129 -2.33 15.86 0.70
C ALA A 129 -2.48 17.39 0.84
N ASP A 130 -2.20 18.15 -0.22
CA ASP A 130 -2.36 19.60 -0.24
C ASP A 130 -3.82 20.01 -0.10
N MET A 131 -4.72 19.39 -0.88
CA MET A 131 -6.16 19.63 -0.75
C MET A 131 -6.70 19.29 0.65
N LEU A 132 -6.22 18.20 1.25
CA LEU A 132 -6.59 17.84 2.63
C LEU A 132 -6.05 18.86 3.65
N ARG A 133 -4.83 19.35 3.47
CA ARG A 133 -4.20 20.35 4.36
C ARG A 133 -4.89 21.70 4.34
N GLU A 134 -5.41 22.11 3.19
CA GLU A 134 -6.21 23.34 3.04
C GLU A 134 -7.64 23.19 3.59
N SER A 135 -8.06 21.97 3.93
CA SER A 135 -9.38 21.67 4.44
C SER A 135 -9.46 21.72 5.97
N LYS A 136 -10.67 21.47 6.51
CA LYS A 136 -10.90 21.28 7.96
C LYS A 136 -10.93 19.81 8.37
N LEU A 137 -10.71 18.88 7.44
CA LEU A 137 -10.70 17.46 7.75
C LEU A 137 -9.40 17.12 8.47
N GLU A 138 -9.51 16.32 9.52
CA GLU A 138 -8.34 15.68 10.10
C GLU A 138 -7.89 14.54 9.17
N PHE A 139 -6.61 14.48 8.84
CA PHE A 139 -6.11 13.48 7.91
C PHE A 139 -4.75 12.94 8.32
N THR A 140 -4.45 11.73 7.87
CA THR A 140 -3.13 11.12 8.04
C THR A 140 -2.77 10.28 6.82
N ARG A 141 -1.50 10.37 6.42
CA ARG A 141 -0.90 9.58 5.35
C ARG A 141 -0.28 8.34 5.97
N VAL A 142 -0.86 7.17 5.72
CA VAL A 142 -0.32 5.89 6.22
C VAL A 142 0.80 5.43 5.29
N ILE A 143 2.01 5.31 5.83
CA ILE A 143 3.21 4.93 5.06
C ILE A 143 3.96 3.78 5.78
N PHE A 144 4.64 2.92 5.02
CA PHE A 144 5.32 1.75 5.56
C PHE A 144 6.53 1.28 4.74
N GLY A 145 6.78 1.86 3.57
CA GLY A 145 7.79 1.39 2.63
C GLY A 145 7.23 0.30 1.71
N GLN A 146 7.62 -0.95 1.92
CA GLN A 146 7.33 -2.07 1.03
C GLN A 146 6.36 -3.09 1.64
N LEU A 147 5.43 -3.58 0.80
CA LEU A 147 4.56 -4.68 1.18
C LEU A 147 5.30 -6.01 1.10
N THR A 148 5.33 -6.75 2.20
CA THR A 148 6.01 -8.05 2.25
C THR A 148 5.23 -9.17 1.59
N ASP A 149 3.93 -8.98 1.32
CA ASP A 149 3.04 -9.95 0.65
C ASP A 149 3.70 -10.57 -0.60
N HIS A 150 4.42 -9.76 -1.38
CA HIS A 150 5.14 -10.18 -2.59
C HIS A 150 6.20 -11.25 -2.35
N TYR A 151 6.78 -11.30 -1.15
CA TYR A 151 7.83 -12.25 -0.77
C TYR A 151 7.26 -13.55 -0.18
N GLY A 152 5.97 -13.59 0.16
CA GLY A 152 5.30 -14.79 0.64
C GLY A 152 4.54 -15.55 -0.46
N TYR A 153 4.25 -14.93 -1.60
CA TYR A 153 3.44 -15.55 -2.65
C TYR A 153 4.13 -16.72 -3.37
N PRO A 154 3.41 -17.80 -3.73
CA PRO A 154 1.97 -18.02 -3.56
C PRO A 154 1.59 -18.69 -2.23
N HIS A 155 2.52 -18.76 -1.27
CA HIS A 155 2.40 -19.57 -0.05
C HIS A 155 1.90 -18.79 1.18
N CYS A 156 1.68 -17.48 1.07
CA CYS A 156 1.04 -16.65 2.09
C CYS A 156 -0.41 -16.28 1.72
N GLN A 157 -1.24 -16.04 2.73
CA GLN A 157 -2.59 -15.51 2.53
C GLN A 157 -2.52 -13.99 2.35
N SER A 158 -2.90 -13.51 1.17
CA SER A 158 -3.06 -12.09 0.89
C SER A 158 -4.08 -11.86 -0.23
N TYR A 159 -4.66 -10.65 -0.25
CA TYR A 159 -5.53 -10.17 -1.33
C TYR A 159 -4.78 -9.28 -2.33
N MET A 160 -3.50 -8.97 -2.08
CA MET A 160 -2.70 -8.13 -2.96
C MET A 160 -2.53 -8.81 -4.33
N LYS A 161 -2.54 -8.04 -5.42
CA LYS A 161 -2.15 -8.62 -6.71
C LYS A 161 -0.66 -8.93 -6.69
N GLN A 162 -0.28 -10.06 -7.27
CA GLN A 162 1.09 -10.52 -7.33
C GLN A 162 1.87 -9.76 -8.40
N PHE A 163 3.08 -9.38 -8.03
CA PHE A 163 4.14 -8.85 -8.89
C PHE A 163 5.47 -9.26 -8.25
N THR A 164 6.44 -9.65 -9.07
CA THR A 164 7.76 -10.05 -8.60
C THR A 164 8.66 -8.83 -8.60
N TYR A 165 8.80 -8.18 -7.43
CA TYR A 165 9.71 -7.05 -7.20
C TYR A 165 10.99 -7.53 -6.53
N PHE A 166 12.14 -7.27 -7.16
CA PHE A 166 13.50 -7.47 -6.63
C PHE A 166 13.90 -8.90 -6.23
N MET A 167 12.97 -9.76 -5.83
CA MET A 167 13.17 -11.09 -5.27
C MET A 167 12.20 -12.06 -5.94
N ASP A 168 12.73 -13.01 -6.69
CA ASP A 168 12.01 -14.14 -7.27
C ASP A 168 12.31 -15.39 -6.45
N PHE A 169 11.46 -15.68 -5.47
CA PHE A 169 11.61 -16.86 -4.60
C PHE A 169 11.41 -18.18 -5.34
N VAL A 170 10.63 -18.20 -6.42
CA VAL A 170 10.39 -19.41 -7.22
C VAL A 170 11.66 -19.83 -7.94
N ASN A 171 12.32 -18.88 -8.60
CA ASN A 171 13.52 -19.12 -9.40
C ASN A 171 14.83 -18.85 -8.64
N ARG A 172 14.74 -18.37 -7.39
CA ARG A 172 15.88 -17.96 -6.54
C ARG A 172 16.76 -16.93 -7.22
N LYS A 173 16.13 -15.89 -7.76
CA LYS A 173 16.81 -14.76 -8.40
C LYS A 173 16.56 -13.48 -7.63
N ALA A 174 17.55 -12.59 -7.61
CA ALA A 174 17.39 -11.25 -7.07
C ALA A 174 17.87 -10.22 -8.10
N ALA A 175 17.05 -9.20 -8.34
CA ALA A 175 17.39 -7.99 -9.06
C ALA A 175 17.53 -6.87 -8.03
N VAL A 176 18.74 -6.69 -7.52
CA VAL A 176 19.06 -5.77 -6.43
C VAL A 176 19.27 -4.35 -6.98
N PRO A 177 18.53 -3.35 -6.48
CA PRO A 177 18.73 -1.96 -6.93
C PRO A 177 20.02 -1.36 -6.40
N GLY A 178 20.75 -0.65 -7.26
CA GLY A 178 21.98 0.05 -6.90
C GLY A 178 23.08 -0.91 -6.45
N ASP A 179 23.74 -0.59 -5.34
CA ASP A 179 24.72 -1.45 -4.66
C ASP A 179 24.07 -2.38 -3.61
N GLY A 180 22.76 -2.25 -3.39
CA GLY A 180 21.99 -3.02 -2.43
C GLY A 180 22.13 -2.59 -0.97
N GLU A 181 22.84 -1.50 -0.67
CA GLU A 181 23.08 -1.02 0.70
C GLU A 181 22.06 0.02 1.17
N ALA A 182 21.29 0.61 0.25
CA ALA A 182 20.13 1.41 0.61
C ALA A 182 19.13 0.56 1.41
N SER A 183 18.60 1.14 2.50
CA SER A 183 17.62 0.47 3.35
C SER A 183 16.21 0.65 2.80
N ALA A 184 15.33 -0.27 3.16
CA ALA A 184 13.89 -0.16 3.00
C ALA A 184 13.19 -0.64 4.29
N THR A 185 12.00 -0.12 4.54
CA THR A 185 11.10 -0.62 5.58
C THR A 185 10.07 -1.55 4.98
N PHE A 186 9.63 -2.53 5.76
CA PHE A 186 8.78 -3.61 5.29
C PHE A 186 7.58 -3.79 6.21
N LEU A 187 6.39 -4.01 5.65
CA LEU A 187 5.20 -4.32 6.43
C LEU A 187 4.22 -5.20 5.64
N HIS A 188 3.60 -6.19 6.29
CA HIS A 188 2.59 -7.02 5.64
C HIS A 188 1.25 -6.29 5.55
N SER A 189 0.48 -6.48 4.48
CA SER A 189 -0.81 -5.80 4.28
C SER A 189 -1.81 -6.00 5.43
N ALA A 190 -1.77 -7.18 6.08
CA ALA A 190 -2.57 -7.46 7.27
C ALA A 190 -2.25 -6.51 8.44
N ASP A 191 -0.98 -6.16 8.62
CA ASP A 191 -0.56 -5.26 9.70
C ASP A 191 -0.77 -3.80 9.31
N VAL A 192 -0.64 -3.44 8.03
CA VAL A 192 -1.10 -2.14 7.51
C VAL A 192 -2.57 -1.92 7.87
N ALA A 193 -3.42 -2.93 7.65
CA ALA A 193 -4.84 -2.86 8.02
C ALA A 193 -5.04 -2.69 9.54
N LYS A 194 -4.34 -3.46 10.38
CA LYS A 194 -4.41 -3.32 11.84
C LYS A 194 -4.05 -1.92 12.31
N TYR A 195 -2.91 -1.38 11.86
CA TYR A 195 -2.49 -0.02 12.21
C TYR A 195 -3.48 1.03 11.69
N THR A 196 -3.95 0.89 10.44
CA THR A 196 -4.93 1.82 9.86
C THR A 196 -6.24 1.85 10.65
N VAL A 197 -6.72 0.70 11.12
CA VAL A 197 -7.93 0.64 11.94
C VAL A 197 -7.67 1.11 13.37
N ALA A 198 -6.51 0.81 13.95
CA ALA A 198 -6.13 1.29 15.29
C ALA A 198 -6.05 2.83 15.34
N LEU A 199 -5.59 3.48 14.27
CA LEU A 199 -5.60 4.94 14.16
C LEU A 199 -7.00 5.54 14.34
N LEU A 200 -8.06 4.82 14.00
CA LEU A 200 -9.43 5.34 14.17
C LEU A 200 -9.80 5.61 15.63
N ASP A 201 -9.15 4.92 16.58
CA ASP A 201 -9.36 5.08 18.01
C ASP A 201 -8.55 6.26 18.60
N GLU A 202 -7.64 6.86 17.84
CA GLU A 202 -6.79 7.98 18.31
C GLU A 202 -7.59 9.29 18.42
N ASP A 203 -7.26 10.10 19.43
CA ASP A 203 -7.87 11.43 19.62
C ASP A 203 -7.45 12.42 18.54
N LYS A 204 -6.20 12.33 18.06
CA LYS A 204 -5.65 13.19 17.02
C LYS A 204 -4.76 12.44 16.05
N TRP A 205 -4.75 12.89 14.80
CA TRP A 205 -3.90 12.32 13.77
C TRP A 205 -2.74 13.25 13.40
N PRO A 206 -1.50 12.73 13.37
CA PRO A 206 -0.40 13.43 12.72
C PRO A 206 -0.58 13.37 11.21
N GLN A 207 0.10 14.27 10.50
CA GLN A 207 0.09 14.28 9.03
C GLN A 207 0.57 12.95 8.43
N PHE A 208 1.56 12.30 9.05
CA PHE A 208 2.09 11.00 8.65
C PHE A 208 1.97 9.98 9.78
N SER A 209 1.55 8.77 9.43
CA SER A 209 1.54 7.61 10.32
C SER A 209 2.40 6.52 9.70
N ALA A 210 3.66 6.44 10.14
CA ALA A 210 4.65 5.51 9.62
C ALA A 210 4.75 4.24 10.49
N PHE A 211 4.70 3.07 9.87
CA PHE A 211 4.78 1.78 10.55
C PHE A 211 5.67 0.80 9.77
N ALA A 212 6.44 -0.02 10.47
CA ALA A 212 7.25 -1.06 9.85
C ALA A 212 7.38 -2.29 10.75
N SER A 213 7.54 -3.46 10.16
CA SER A 213 7.93 -4.70 10.85
C SER A 213 9.46 -4.81 10.95
N ASP A 214 10.15 -4.49 9.85
CA ASP A 214 11.59 -4.58 9.73
C ASP A 214 12.12 -3.40 8.93
N ARG A 215 13.41 -3.11 9.14
CA ARG A 215 14.23 -2.22 8.31
C ARG A 215 15.47 -2.99 7.90
N LEU A 216 15.63 -3.24 6.60
CA LEU A 216 16.73 -4.05 6.04
C LEU A 216 17.30 -3.36 4.81
N THR A 217 18.58 -3.58 4.51
CA THR A 217 19.11 -3.33 3.17
C THR A 217 18.66 -4.41 2.19
N TRP A 218 18.74 -4.14 0.89
CA TRP A 218 18.40 -5.13 -0.14
C TRP A 218 19.34 -6.33 -0.08
N ASN A 219 20.63 -6.11 0.21
CA ASN A 219 21.59 -7.18 0.42
C ASN A 219 21.28 -8.00 1.69
N GLU A 220 20.79 -7.38 2.76
CA GLU A 220 20.30 -8.09 3.94
C GLU A 220 19.07 -8.95 3.63
N LEU A 221 18.13 -8.44 2.84
CA LEU A 221 16.96 -9.19 2.40
C LEU A 221 17.34 -10.44 1.58
N VAL A 222 18.31 -10.32 0.66
CA VAL A 222 18.85 -11.48 -0.08
C VAL A 222 19.49 -12.48 0.88
N ARG A 223 20.37 -12.04 1.79
CA ARG A 223 21.01 -12.94 2.78
C ARG A 223 19.99 -13.66 3.64
N LEU A 224 18.92 -12.96 4.05
CA LEU A 224 17.83 -13.53 4.82
C LEU A 224 17.08 -14.61 4.01
N ALA A 225 16.75 -14.33 2.76
CA ALA A 225 16.10 -15.29 1.87
C ALA A 225 16.98 -16.53 1.65
N GLU A 226 18.28 -16.37 1.39
CA GLU A 226 19.23 -17.49 1.26
C GLU A 226 19.31 -18.34 2.53
N LYS A 227 19.39 -17.70 3.70
CA LYS A 227 19.43 -18.38 5.01
C LYS A 227 18.18 -19.23 5.22
N VAL A 228 17.00 -18.66 5.00
CA VAL A 228 15.70 -19.32 5.29
C VAL A 228 15.41 -20.44 4.30
N THR A 229 15.70 -20.22 3.02
CA THR A 229 15.52 -21.23 1.96
C THR A 229 16.62 -22.30 1.95
N GLY A 230 17.77 -21.99 2.55
CA GLY A 230 18.94 -22.87 2.60
C GLY A 230 19.59 -23.08 1.22
N ALA A 231 19.50 -22.09 0.34
CA ALA A 231 20.04 -22.13 -1.01
C ALA A 231 20.65 -20.78 -1.41
N LYS A 232 21.66 -20.81 -2.28
CA LYS A 232 22.23 -19.61 -2.91
C LYS A 232 21.35 -19.11 -4.04
N TRP A 233 21.32 -17.80 -4.23
CA TRP A 233 20.51 -17.12 -5.22
C TRP A 233 21.37 -16.53 -6.35
N ASP A 234 20.78 -16.40 -7.53
CA ASP A 234 21.37 -15.69 -8.67
C ASP A 234 21.06 -14.19 -8.52
N VAL A 235 22.09 -13.40 -8.16
CA VAL A 235 21.94 -12.00 -7.76
C VAL A 235 22.54 -11.09 -8.83
N THR A 236 21.71 -10.23 -9.41
CA THR A 236 22.11 -9.16 -10.33
C THR A 236 21.90 -7.81 -9.66
N HIS A 237 22.86 -6.92 -9.82
CA HIS A 237 22.73 -5.53 -9.36
C HIS A 237 22.40 -4.63 -10.55
N ASP A 238 21.28 -3.92 -10.47
CA ASP A 238 20.89 -2.92 -11.46
C ASP A 238 21.34 -1.54 -10.96
N SER A 239 22.43 -1.01 -11.53
CA SER A 239 22.96 0.28 -11.09
C SER A 239 21.96 1.41 -11.32
N LEU A 240 22.04 2.48 -10.51
CA LEU A 240 21.17 3.65 -10.66
C LEU A 240 21.22 4.26 -12.08
N GLY A 241 22.38 4.20 -12.74
CA GLY A 241 22.54 4.65 -14.12
C GLY A 241 21.80 3.80 -15.15
N GLN A 242 21.71 2.47 -14.94
CA GLN A 242 20.94 1.56 -15.78
C GLN A 242 19.43 1.74 -15.54
N LEU A 243 19.03 1.81 -14.27
CA LEU A 243 17.63 2.02 -13.87
C LEU A 243 17.07 3.32 -14.47
N ARG A 244 17.83 4.43 -14.44
CA ARG A 244 17.43 5.71 -15.06
C ARG A 244 17.30 5.66 -16.59
N LYS A 245 17.88 4.65 -17.26
CA LYS A 245 17.72 4.39 -18.69
C LYS A 245 16.61 3.38 -19.00
N GLY A 246 15.94 2.86 -17.96
CA GLY A 246 14.97 1.75 -18.10
C GLY A 246 15.62 0.39 -18.35
N GLU A 247 16.95 0.28 -18.22
CA GLU A 247 17.69 -0.97 -18.33
C GLU A 247 17.54 -1.74 -17.01
N VAL A 248 16.58 -2.66 -16.94
CA VAL A 248 16.25 -3.41 -15.71
C VAL A 248 16.37 -4.91 -15.89
N THR A 249 16.82 -5.59 -14.84
CA THR A 249 16.72 -7.04 -14.71
C THR A 249 15.27 -7.41 -14.40
N PHE A 250 14.48 -7.58 -15.46
CA PHE A 250 13.05 -7.89 -15.33
C PHE A 250 12.83 -9.36 -14.94
N LEU A 251 12.45 -9.57 -13.68
CA LEU A 251 12.17 -10.90 -13.13
C LEU A 251 10.87 -11.49 -13.69
N GLN A 252 10.78 -12.82 -13.67
CA GLN A 252 9.61 -13.52 -14.18
C GLN A 252 8.37 -13.13 -13.38
N GLN A 253 7.38 -12.57 -14.08
CA GLN A 253 6.13 -12.15 -13.45
C GLN A 253 5.15 -13.33 -13.30
N PRO A 254 4.38 -13.38 -12.20
CA PRO A 254 3.34 -14.38 -12.02
C PRO A 254 2.22 -14.17 -13.04
N THR A 255 1.63 -15.27 -13.52
CA THR A 255 0.55 -15.24 -14.51
C THR A 255 -0.80 -15.62 -13.89
N GLY A 256 -1.89 -15.10 -14.46
CA GLY A 256 -3.26 -15.49 -14.09
C GLY A 256 -3.99 -14.50 -13.19
N ALA A 257 -5.16 -14.90 -12.69
CA ALA A 257 -6.13 -14.01 -12.03
C ALA A 257 -5.60 -13.30 -10.75
N GLY A 258 -4.52 -13.82 -10.16
CA GLY A 258 -3.89 -13.26 -8.98
C GLY A 258 -2.81 -12.21 -9.26
N SER A 259 -2.37 -12.01 -10.49
CA SER A 259 -1.31 -11.04 -10.83
C SER A 259 -1.83 -9.74 -11.43
N TYR A 260 -0.97 -8.73 -11.50
CA TYR A 260 -1.32 -7.47 -12.17
C TYR A 260 -1.57 -7.62 -13.67
N ASN A 261 -1.05 -8.68 -14.32
CA ASN A 261 -1.16 -8.94 -15.76
C ASN A 261 -0.82 -7.70 -16.61
N MET A 262 0.24 -6.97 -16.21
CA MET A 262 0.67 -5.78 -16.94
C MET A 262 1.38 -6.19 -18.24
N PRO A 263 1.27 -5.37 -19.30
CA PRO A 263 2.16 -5.43 -20.45
C PRO A 263 3.63 -5.40 -19.99
N GLU A 264 4.52 -6.11 -20.70
CA GLU A 264 5.93 -6.25 -20.29
C GLU A 264 6.65 -4.90 -20.23
N ASP A 265 6.39 -4.01 -21.19
CA ASP A 265 6.93 -2.65 -21.23
C ASP A 265 6.52 -1.84 -19.99
N ALA A 266 5.24 -1.89 -19.62
CA ALA A 266 4.73 -1.24 -18.41
C ALA A 266 5.34 -1.87 -17.13
N GLY A 267 5.50 -3.20 -17.10
CA GLY A 267 6.14 -3.91 -15.99
C GLY A 267 7.62 -3.53 -15.82
N ARG A 268 8.36 -3.40 -16.93
CA ARG A 268 9.76 -2.95 -16.94
C ARG A 268 9.90 -1.51 -16.47
N GLN A 269 9.01 -0.62 -16.93
CA GLN A 269 8.98 0.75 -16.46
C GLN A 269 8.72 0.82 -14.95
N MET A 270 7.73 0.09 -14.45
CA MET A 270 7.43 0.03 -13.02
C MET A 270 8.62 -0.51 -12.20
N ALA A 271 9.29 -1.55 -12.69
CA ALA A 271 10.49 -2.09 -12.06
C ALA A 271 11.64 -1.07 -12.03
N ALA A 272 11.80 -0.26 -13.09
CA ALA A 272 12.81 0.80 -13.15
C ALA A 272 12.53 1.91 -12.13
N GLU A 273 11.29 2.42 -12.10
CA GLU A 273 10.87 3.47 -11.17
C GLU A 273 11.05 3.01 -9.71
N PHE A 274 10.59 1.80 -9.37
CA PHE A 274 10.77 1.25 -8.03
C PHE A 274 12.24 0.97 -7.72
N GLY A 275 13.04 0.52 -8.71
CA GLY A 275 14.48 0.37 -8.55
C GLY A 275 15.17 1.68 -8.22
N ILE A 276 14.81 2.79 -8.88
CA ILE A 276 15.36 4.12 -8.58
C ILE A 276 15.01 4.52 -7.15
N MET A 277 13.74 4.41 -6.76
CA MET A 277 13.28 4.72 -5.40
C MET A 277 14.01 3.87 -4.34
N ALA A 278 14.21 2.59 -4.62
CA ALA A 278 14.91 1.66 -3.77
C ALA A 278 16.40 2.03 -3.62
N ALA A 279 17.09 2.32 -4.72
CA ALA A 279 18.50 2.69 -4.73
C ALA A 279 18.77 4.06 -4.10
N GLU A 280 17.80 4.98 -4.17
CA GLU A 280 17.87 6.31 -3.54
C GLU A 280 17.41 6.31 -2.07
N GLY A 281 17.02 5.15 -1.52
CA GLY A 281 16.63 5.00 -0.10
C GLY A 281 15.25 5.55 0.24
N ILE A 282 14.42 5.84 -0.76
CA ILE A 282 13.07 6.43 -0.61
C ILE A 282 12.10 5.44 0.04
N MET A 283 12.38 4.14 -0.08
CA MET A 283 11.57 3.06 0.51
C MET A 283 11.76 2.87 2.02
N ASP A 284 12.67 3.61 2.65
CA ASP A 284 12.83 3.64 4.11
C ASP A 284 12.02 4.79 4.72
N VAL A 285 10.90 4.45 5.36
CA VAL A 285 10.06 5.47 6.04
C VAL A 285 10.48 5.72 7.50
N SER A 286 11.50 5.03 8.01
CA SER A 286 11.93 5.20 9.39
C SER A 286 12.39 6.62 9.76
N PRO A 287 12.98 7.43 8.86
CA PRO A 287 13.32 8.82 9.17
C PRO A 287 12.11 9.72 9.47
N VAL A 288 10.90 9.33 9.05
CA VAL A 288 9.65 10.05 9.37
C VAL A 288 9.26 9.85 10.85
N GLY A 289 9.78 8.81 11.50
CA GLY A 289 9.45 8.43 12.87
C GLY A 289 8.39 7.32 12.92
N LEU A 290 8.84 6.09 13.16
CA LEU A 290 7.94 4.94 13.28
C LEU A 290 7.09 5.01 14.55
N ARG A 291 5.78 4.87 14.40
CA ARG A 291 4.79 4.95 15.49
C ARG A 291 4.40 3.59 16.07
N ASN A 292 5.13 2.52 15.75
CA ASN A 292 4.83 1.15 16.22
C ASN A 292 4.60 1.07 17.73
N GLY A 293 5.42 1.78 18.52
CA GLY A 293 5.36 1.75 19.99
C GLY A 293 4.09 2.37 20.58
N GLU A 294 3.33 3.14 19.80
CA GLU A 294 2.05 3.72 20.22
C GLU A 294 0.90 2.69 20.14
N PHE A 295 1.11 1.57 19.44
CA PHE A 295 0.10 0.53 19.23
C PHE A 295 0.67 -0.86 19.60
N PRO A 296 0.93 -1.12 20.90
CA PRO A 296 1.59 -2.34 21.36
C PRO A 296 0.80 -3.63 21.10
N ASP A 297 -0.51 -3.54 20.89
CA ASP A 297 -1.37 -4.70 20.57
C ASP A 297 -1.18 -5.21 19.12
N VAL A 298 -0.53 -4.42 18.26
CA VAL A 298 -0.21 -4.82 16.90
C VAL A 298 1.21 -5.36 16.88
N GLU A 299 1.34 -6.69 16.84
CA GLU A 299 2.60 -7.39 16.58
C GLU A 299 2.76 -7.64 15.07
N PRO A 300 3.66 -6.92 14.37
CA PRO A 300 3.81 -7.07 12.93
C PRO A 300 4.45 -8.40 12.54
N ILE A 301 4.07 -8.92 11.38
CA ILE A 301 4.68 -10.10 10.76
C ILE A 301 6.04 -9.66 10.19
N THR A 302 7.12 -10.08 10.85
CA THR A 302 8.48 -9.84 10.35
C THR A 302 8.72 -10.51 9.00
N VAL A 303 9.62 -9.95 8.19
CA VAL A 303 10.08 -10.51 6.92
C VAL A 303 10.61 -11.93 7.10
N GLU A 304 11.42 -12.21 8.12
CA GLU A 304 11.96 -13.57 8.38
C GLU A 304 10.84 -14.57 8.62
N LYS A 305 9.89 -14.24 9.50
CA LYS A 305 8.72 -15.08 9.81
C LYS A 305 7.89 -15.36 8.56
N LEU A 306 7.64 -14.34 7.73
CA LEU A 306 6.87 -14.51 6.49
C LEU A 306 7.60 -15.46 5.53
N ILE A 307 8.87 -15.22 5.25
CA ILE A 307 9.66 -16.06 4.34
C ILE A 307 9.76 -17.49 4.88
N ALA A 308 9.95 -17.67 6.19
CA ALA A 308 10.05 -18.99 6.80
C ALA A 308 8.74 -19.79 6.68
N GLN A 309 7.59 -19.12 6.86
CA GLN A 309 6.28 -19.76 6.69
C GLN A 309 5.99 -20.10 5.23
N ALA A 310 6.36 -19.22 4.31
CA ALA A 310 6.09 -19.39 2.88
C ALA A 310 7.05 -20.37 2.19
N TRP A 311 8.34 -20.31 2.54
CA TRP A 311 9.45 -20.90 1.78
C TRP A 311 10.44 -21.70 2.61
N GLY A 312 10.27 -21.72 3.94
CA GLY A 312 11.12 -22.52 4.81
C GLY A 312 11.05 -24.00 4.47
N LYS A 313 12.13 -24.74 4.76
CA LYS A 313 12.14 -26.20 4.61
C LYS A 313 11.03 -26.78 5.50
N LYS A 314 10.07 -27.48 4.89
CA LYS A 314 9.14 -28.31 5.64
C LYS A 314 9.97 -29.47 6.22
N ASN A 315 10.07 -29.52 7.55
CA ASN A 315 10.58 -30.70 8.25
C ASN A 315 9.66 -31.89 8.03
#